data_AF-A0A1D7XVV8-F1
#
_entry.id   AF-A0A1D7XVV8-F1
#
_cell.length_a   1.000
_cell.length_b   1.000
_cell.length_c   1.000
_cell.angle_alpha   90.00
_cell.angle_beta   90.00
_cell.angle_gamma   90.00
#
_symmetry.space_group_name_H-M   'P 1'
#
loop_
_entity.id
_entity.type
_entity.pdbx_description
1 polymer ?
#
loop_
_entity_poly.entity_id
_entity_poly.type
_entity_poly.pdbx_seq_one_letter_code
_entity_poly.pdbx_strand_id
1 'polypeptide(L)'
;MVLADGGTTFTATQTGSYTVKVTILLNQTDCIHEDTINVTLSSVQTINPVSDYALCDPNGDGFENFDLSTKDSDVLAAAPPASYAISYHLTLANAEANMSPITTSIQNSSNPQVVYVRLEDTTGCLAYAPINLVVNPIPPLPTLMPFIVCDSDAVRDQTTALGLTSFDPTITNGDANLGVSYHASLVDASSGNNPLASNFSASSLQLFARIFNINTGCSNVTPIDVEVYNTPELYTEPIFLDACDPDHDGFASFNLETALPLVIANLTGLTASFYTSMTNAQTKTDPIPDPTNYTNTTTTEEVVYVRIEDDVSGCFGVRSFEIHTNLLLSETDLRPITFCDEDGDGMHTFDLDPVSDLIKNMLLGRTHHHLLRNPRRPK
;
A
#
# COMPACT_ATOMS: atom_id res chain seq x y z
N MET A 1 11.95 -57.62 48.59
CA MET A 1 11.59 -58.19 49.90
C MET A 1 10.11 -57.89 50.14
N VAL A 2 9.23 -58.83 49.80
CA VAL A 2 7.85 -58.82 50.31
C VAL A 2 7.94 -59.37 51.73
N LEU A 3 7.63 -58.53 52.72
CA LEU A 3 7.57 -58.92 54.13
C LEU A 3 6.39 -59.86 54.36
N ALA A 4 6.54 -60.73 55.35
CA ALA A 4 5.70 -61.88 55.68
C ALA A 4 4.26 -61.58 56.17
N ASP A 5 3.66 -60.45 55.76
CA ASP A 5 2.41 -59.95 56.35
C ASP A 5 1.19 -59.97 55.41
N GLY A 6 1.18 -60.87 54.41
CA GLY A 6 -0.07 -61.29 53.76
C GLY A 6 -0.84 -60.23 52.96
N GLY A 7 -0.26 -59.06 52.67
CA GLY A 7 -0.87 -58.08 51.77
C GLY A 7 -0.81 -58.55 50.31
N THR A 8 -1.95 -58.49 49.60
CA THR A 8 -2.03 -58.78 48.15
C THR A 8 -1.53 -57.64 47.27
N THR A 9 -1.09 -56.53 47.86
CA THR A 9 -0.69 -55.31 47.15
C THR A 9 0.65 -54.77 47.66
N PHE A 10 1.46 -54.26 46.74
CA PHE A 10 2.73 -53.60 47.02
C PHE A 10 2.83 -52.33 46.16
N THR A 11 3.09 -51.18 46.80
CA THR A 11 3.32 -49.91 46.10
C THR A 11 4.81 -49.75 45.85
N ALA A 12 5.26 -49.95 44.61
CA ALA A 12 6.62 -49.65 44.22
C ALA A 12 6.85 -48.13 44.24
N THR A 13 7.95 -47.68 44.84
CA THR A 13 8.35 -46.25 44.88
C THR A 13 9.59 -45.95 44.03
N GLN A 14 10.19 -46.97 43.42
CA GLN A 14 11.36 -46.84 42.55
C GLN A 14 11.25 -47.81 41.36
N THR A 15 11.92 -47.50 40.25
CA THR A 15 12.13 -48.47 39.17
C THR A 15 13.19 -49.48 39.60
N GLY A 16 12.95 -50.77 39.39
CA GLY A 16 13.91 -51.81 39.74
C GLY A 16 13.37 -53.23 39.64
N SER A 17 14.24 -54.20 39.91
CA SER A 17 13.86 -55.59 40.06
C SER A 17 13.39 -55.86 41.48
N TYR A 18 12.20 -56.42 41.62
CA TYR A 18 11.56 -56.76 42.89
C TYR A 18 11.42 -58.28 42.98
N THR A 19 11.98 -58.87 44.03
CA THR A 19 11.77 -60.29 44.33
C THR A 19 10.43 -60.49 45.05
N VAL A 20 9.56 -61.30 44.44
CA VAL A 20 8.32 -61.82 44.99
C VAL A 20 8.63 -63.13 45.72
N LYS A 21 8.23 -63.21 46.99
CA LYS A 21 8.42 -64.40 47.84
C LYS A 21 7.07 -64.98 48.20
N VAL A 22 6.86 -66.26 47.89
CA VAL A 22 5.67 -67.03 48.25
C VAL A 22 6.07 -68.06 49.29
N THR A 23 5.36 -68.09 50.42
CA THR A 23 5.57 -69.09 51.48
C THR A 23 4.34 -69.99 51.55
N ILE A 24 4.54 -71.29 51.37
CA ILE A 24 3.50 -72.31 51.40
C ILE A 24 3.75 -73.20 52.62
N LEU A 25 2.78 -73.30 53.52
CA LEU A 25 2.88 -74.11 54.73
C LEU A 25 2.47 -75.57 54.41
N LEU A 26 3.40 -76.52 54.53
CA LEU A 26 3.14 -77.95 54.35
C LEU A 26 3.72 -78.74 55.53
N ASN A 27 2.87 -79.49 56.24
CA ASN A 27 3.27 -80.35 57.37
C ASN A 27 4.13 -79.65 58.43
N GLN A 28 3.76 -78.43 58.82
CA GLN A 28 4.50 -77.60 59.79
C GLN A 28 5.90 -77.15 59.31
N THR A 29 6.14 -77.19 58.00
CA THR A 29 7.35 -76.69 57.34
C THR A 29 6.99 -75.61 56.32
N ASP A 30 7.77 -74.53 56.30
CA ASP A 30 7.59 -73.44 55.34
C ASP A 30 8.36 -73.73 54.05
N CYS A 31 7.64 -73.97 52.96
CA CYS A 31 8.23 -74.04 51.62
C CYS A 31 8.26 -72.64 51.02
N ILE A 32 9.46 -72.12 50.75
CA ILE A 32 9.66 -70.78 50.18
C ILE A 32 9.98 -70.90 48.69
N HIS A 33 9.23 -70.18 47.87
CA HIS A 33 9.54 -69.94 46.46
C HIS A 33 9.78 -68.45 46.23
N GLU A 34 10.81 -68.12 45.47
CA GLU A 34 11.16 -66.75 45.11
C GLU A 34 11.25 -66.63 43.59
N ASP A 35 10.73 -65.53 43.07
CA ASP A 35 10.90 -65.13 41.66
C ASP A 35 11.05 -63.62 41.58
N THR A 36 11.57 -63.10 40.47
CA THR A 36 11.80 -61.66 40.28
C THR A 36 10.88 -61.08 39.23
N ILE A 37 10.30 -59.92 39.54
CA ILE A 37 9.59 -59.08 38.57
C ILE A 37 10.37 -57.79 38.37
N ASN A 38 10.39 -57.26 37.15
CA ASN A 38 10.93 -55.92 36.91
C ASN A 38 9.77 -54.92 36.91
N VAL A 39 9.85 -53.90 37.76
CA VAL A 39 8.88 -52.81 37.83
C VAL A 39 9.54 -51.55 37.31
N THR A 40 8.93 -50.94 36.30
CA THR A 40 9.34 -49.64 35.77
C THR A 40 8.30 -48.61 36.15
N LEU A 41 8.66 -47.70 37.05
CA LEU A 41 7.88 -46.50 37.30
C LEU A 41 8.28 -45.46 36.26
N SER A 42 7.38 -45.21 35.31
CA SER A 42 7.60 -44.19 34.30
C SER A 42 7.23 -42.82 34.87
N SER A 43 8.10 -41.84 34.66
CA SER A 43 7.78 -40.44 34.92
C SER A 43 6.83 -39.90 33.85
N VAL A 44 6.17 -38.78 34.13
CA VAL A 44 5.53 -37.98 33.08
C VAL A 44 6.56 -37.71 31.98
N GLN A 45 6.22 -38.04 30.75
CA GLN A 45 7.06 -37.75 29.60
C GLN A 45 7.05 -36.25 29.34
N THR A 46 8.20 -35.68 29.02
CA THR A 46 8.29 -34.31 28.52
C THR A 46 7.99 -34.33 27.02
N ILE A 47 7.05 -33.50 26.58
CA ILE A 47 6.83 -33.23 25.15
C ILE A 47 7.32 -31.82 24.81
N ASN A 48 7.67 -31.60 23.54
CA ASN A 48 8.03 -30.26 23.09
C ASN A 48 6.82 -29.32 23.20
N PRO A 49 7.02 -28.00 23.28
CA PRO A 49 5.93 -27.04 23.25
C PRO A 49 5.05 -27.24 22.01
N VAL A 50 3.74 -27.34 22.23
CA VAL A 50 2.74 -27.40 21.16
C VAL A 50 2.38 -25.95 20.79
N SER A 51 2.25 -25.67 19.49
CA SER A 51 1.83 -24.34 19.03
C SER A 51 0.43 -23.99 19.54
N ASP A 52 0.19 -22.71 19.80
CA ASP A 52 -1.14 -22.19 20.10
C ASP A 52 -2.16 -22.56 19.01
N TYR A 53 -3.43 -22.66 19.42
CA TYR A 53 -4.54 -22.78 18.50
C TYR A 53 -5.16 -21.39 18.33
N ALA A 54 -4.81 -20.74 17.23
CA ALA A 54 -5.31 -19.42 16.89
C ALA A 54 -6.42 -19.50 15.82
N LEU A 55 -7.53 -18.80 16.07
CA LEU A 55 -8.63 -18.56 15.12
C LEU A 55 -8.86 -17.06 14.95
N CYS A 56 -9.46 -16.67 13.83
CA CYS A 56 -9.87 -15.27 13.61
C CYS A 56 -11.25 -15.01 14.21
N ASP A 57 -11.49 -13.77 14.61
CA ASP A 57 -12.73 -13.28 15.21
C ASP A 57 -13.53 -12.43 14.20
N PRO A 58 -14.36 -13.06 13.34
CA PRO A 58 -15.11 -12.35 12.31
C PRO A 58 -16.24 -11.48 12.86
N ASN A 59 -16.79 -11.78 14.05
CA ASN A 59 -17.90 -11.05 14.64
C ASN A 59 -17.45 -9.99 15.67
N GLY A 60 -16.18 -10.04 16.09
CA GLY A 60 -15.55 -9.09 17.00
C GLY A 60 -16.00 -9.24 18.46
N ASP A 61 -16.53 -10.41 18.85
CA ASP A 61 -17.02 -10.63 20.22
C ASP A 61 -15.94 -11.20 21.17
N GLY A 62 -14.77 -11.58 20.64
CA GLY A 62 -13.66 -12.16 21.38
C GLY A 62 -13.76 -13.67 21.64
N PHE A 63 -14.76 -14.34 21.04
CA PHE A 63 -15.07 -15.74 21.29
C PHE A 63 -15.16 -16.58 20.00
N GLU A 64 -14.51 -17.73 20.00
CA GLU A 64 -14.54 -18.70 18.90
C GLU A 64 -14.70 -20.13 19.39
N ASN A 65 -15.18 -21.00 18.49
CA ASN A 65 -15.34 -22.43 18.75
C ASN A 65 -14.12 -23.21 18.21
N PHE A 66 -13.39 -23.86 19.12
CA PHE A 66 -12.19 -24.61 18.82
C PHE A 66 -12.49 -26.11 18.76
N ASP A 67 -12.26 -26.74 17.60
CA ASP A 67 -12.22 -28.20 17.47
C ASP A 67 -10.80 -28.71 17.75
N LEU A 68 -10.56 -29.13 18.99
CA LEU A 68 -9.23 -29.55 19.45
C LEU A 68 -8.71 -30.82 18.75
N SER A 69 -9.59 -31.63 18.14
CA SER A 69 -9.14 -32.82 17.38
C SER A 69 -8.26 -32.45 16.18
N THR A 70 -8.41 -31.23 15.66
CA THR A 70 -7.55 -30.69 14.59
C THR A 70 -6.11 -30.44 15.04
N LYS A 71 -5.83 -30.41 16.35
CA LYS A 71 -4.48 -30.28 16.91
C LYS A 71 -3.76 -31.61 17.15
N ASP A 72 -4.43 -32.74 16.92
CA ASP A 72 -3.85 -34.07 17.19
C ASP A 72 -2.53 -34.30 16.45
N SER A 73 -2.42 -33.87 15.19
CA SER A 73 -1.17 -33.99 14.42
C SER A 73 -0.03 -33.15 15.00
N ASP A 74 -0.32 -31.93 15.47
CA ASP A 74 0.68 -31.02 16.04
C ASP A 74 1.17 -31.56 17.39
N VAL A 75 0.24 -32.06 18.21
CA VAL A 75 0.54 -32.69 19.49
C VAL A 75 1.41 -33.94 19.30
N LEU A 76 1.06 -34.80 18.35
CA LEU A 76 1.84 -36.01 18.05
C LEU A 76 3.24 -35.67 17.51
N ALA A 77 3.37 -34.62 16.69
CA ALA A 77 4.66 -34.16 16.21
C ALA A 77 5.56 -33.60 17.32
N ALA A 78 4.96 -33.05 18.39
CA ALA A 78 5.67 -32.56 19.56
C ALA A 78 6.04 -33.67 20.58
N ALA A 79 5.37 -34.82 20.53
CA ALA A 79 5.58 -35.94 21.43
C ALA A 79 6.73 -36.87 20.97
N PRO A 80 7.36 -37.61 21.90
CA PRO A 80 8.29 -38.69 21.55
C PRO A 80 7.66 -39.74 20.61
N PRO A 81 8.42 -40.47 19.80
CA PRO A 81 7.86 -41.49 18.91
C PRO A 81 7.20 -42.64 19.67
N ALA A 82 5.86 -42.64 19.72
CA ALA A 82 5.04 -43.72 20.24
C ALA A 82 3.61 -43.64 19.65
N SER A 83 2.76 -44.60 20.01
CA SER A 83 1.32 -44.52 19.76
C SER A 83 0.63 -44.00 21.02
N TYR A 84 -0.06 -42.88 20.92
CA TYR A 84 -0.76 -42.25 22.04
C TYR A 84 -2.28 -42.25 21.84
N ALA A 85 -3.02 -42.41 22.94
CA ALA A 85 -4.39 -41.93 23.08
C ALA A 85 -4.36 -40.46 23.51
N ILE A 86 -5.13 -39.60 22.83
CA ILE A 86 -5.16 -38.14 23.04
C ILE A 86 -6.50 -37.75 23.68
N SER A 87 -6.44 -36.93 24.72
CA SER A 87 -7.63 -36.24 25.26
C SER A 87 -7.30 -34.82 25.69
N TYR A 88 -8.30 -33.94 25.68
CA TYR A 88 -8.13 -32.53 26.04
C TYR A 88 -8.97 -32.17 27.26
N HIS A 89 -8.48 -31.27 28.10
CA HIS A 89 -9.09 -30.93 29.39
C HIS A 89 -8.94 -29.43 29.69
N LEU A 90 -9.89 -28.86 30.43
CA LEU A 90 -9.87 -27.44 30.83
C LEU A 90 -8.79 -27.09 31.86
N THR A 91 -8.35 -28.06 32.66
CA THR A 91 -7.37 -27.85 33.72
C THR A 91 -6.35 -28.99 33.73
N LEU A 92 -5.15 -28.71 34.21
CA LEU A 92 -4.12 -29.73 34.39
C LEU A 92 -4.58 -30.85 35.31
N ALA A 93 -5.26 -30.52 36.42
CA ALA A 93 -5.78 -31.52 37.35
C ALA A 93 -6.79 -32.49 36.69
N ASN A 94 -7.64 -31.98 35.79
CA ASN A 94 -8.56 -32.81 35.03
C ASN A 94 -7.82 -33.70 34.02
N ALA A 95 -6.75 -33.20 33.39
CA ALA A 95 -5.90 -34.01 32.53
C ALA A 95 -5.18 -35.12 33.31
N GLU A 96 -4.60 -34.79 34.48
CA GLU A 96 -3.92 -35.76 35.34
C GLU A 96 -4.87 -36.86 35.83
N ALA A 97 -6.09 -36.50 36.21
CA ALA A 97 -7.10 -37.44 36.68
C ALA A 97 -7.91 -38.12 35.55
N ASN A 98 -7.66 -37.78 34.29
CA ASN A 98 -8.47 -38.19 33.14
C ASN A 98 -9.98 -37.93 33.33
N MET A 99 -10.32 -36.75 33.87
CA MET A 99 -11.69 -36.35 34.18
C MET A 99 -12.20 -35.30 33.19
N SER A 100 -13.50 -35.35 32.90
CA SER A 100 -14.20 -34.36 32.06
C SER A 100 -13.47 -34.03 30.75
N PRO A 101 -13.14 -35.03 29.90
CA PRO A 101 -12.51 -34.77 28.61
C PRO A 101 -13.42 -33.92 27.73
N ILE A 102 -12.81 -33.01 26.97
CA ILE A 102 -13.46 -32.20 25.94
C ILE A 102 -13.60 -33.10 24.71
N THR A 103 -14.83 -33.55 24.43
CA THR A 103 -15.13 -34.51 23.33
C THR A 103 -15.73 -33.85 22.10
N THR A 104 -16.07 -32.58 22.18
CA THR A 104 -16.62 -31.77 21.08
C THR A 104 -15.86 -30.44 21.02
N SER A 105 -16.16 -29.62 20.00
CA SER A 105 -15.67 -28.24 19.97
C SER A 105 -16.03 -27.49 21.25
N ILE A 106 -15.14 -26.59 21.67
CA ILE A 106 -15.27 -25.76 22.86
C ILE A 106 -15.20 -24.27 22.49
N GLN A 107 -16.13 -23.47 23.01
CA GLN A 107 -16.00 -22.02 22.98
C GLN A 107 -15.05 -21.55 24.09
N ASN A 108 -14.15 -20.63 23.78
CA ASN A 108 -13.35 -19.99 24.82
C ASN A 108 -14.23 -19.11 25.75
N SER A 109 -13.71 -18.83 26.93
CA SER A 109 -14.32 -18.01 28.00
C SER A 109 -13.45 -16.81 28.38
N SER A 110 -12.22 -16.80 27.88
CA SER A 110 -11.24 -15.72 27.95
C SER A 110 -10.34 -15.81 26.72
N ASN A 111 -9.62 -14.73 26.41
CA ASN A 111 -8.73 -14.69 25.27
C ASN A 111 -7.37 -14.08 25.70
N PRO A 112 -6.28 -14.88 25.78
CA PRO A 112 -6.21 -16.31 25.49
C PRO A 112 -6.78 -17.20 26.61
N GLN A 113 -7.27 -18.40 26.27
CA GLN A 113 -7.66 -19.45 27.24
C GLN A 113 -6.73 -20.66 27.14
N VAL A 114 -6.21 -21.16 28.27
CA VAL A 114 -5.38 -22.38 28.29
C VAL A 114 -6.26 -23.63 28.36
N VAL A 115 -5.95 -24.64 27.54
CA VAL A 115 -6.40 -26.03 27.70
C VAL A 115 -5.19 -26.95 27.82
N TYR A 116 -5.39 -28.15 28.36
CA TYR A 116 -4.33 -29.14 28.58
C TYR A 116 -4.60 -30.39 27.76
N VAL A 117 -3.64 -30.81 26.95
CA VAL A 117 -3.67 -32.12 26.31
C VAL A 117 -3.08 -33.18 27.25
N ARG A 118 -3.69 -34.37 27.25
CA ARG A 118 -3.22 -35.60 27.89
C ARG A 118 -2.88 -36.60 26.79
N LEU A 119 -1.67 -37.13 26.85
CA LEU A 119 -1.19 -38.22 26.01
C LEU A 119 -0.97 -39.45 26.89
N GLU A 120 -1.48 -40.60 26.45
CA GLU A 120 -1.24 -41.89 27.11
C GLU A 120 -0.76 -42.91 26.07
N ASP A 121 0.45 -43.43 26.24
CA ASP A 121 0.96 -44.46 25.33
C ASP A 121 0.45 -45.87 25.67
N THR A 122 0.77 -46.85 24.83
CA THR A 122 0.37 -48.25 25.02
C THR A 122 0.97 -48.90 26.27
N THR A 123 1.96 -48.27 26.91
CA THR A 123 2.57 -48.73 28.17
C THR A 123 1.98 -48.04 29.40
N GLY A 124 1.04 -47.11 29.20
CA GLY A 124 0.40 -46.33 30.26
C GLY A 124 1.22 -45.11 30.71
N CYS A 125 2.27 -44.73 29.98
CA CYS A 125 3.05 -43.55 30.32
C CYS A 125 2.31 -42.29 29.87
N LEU A 126 2.31 -41.26 30.72
CA LEU A 126 1.51 -40.05 30.53
C LEU A 126 2.38 -38.86 30.14
N ALA A 127 1.84 -37.98 29.31
CA ALA A 127 2.44 -36.69 28.98
C ALA A 127 1.36 -35.61 28.96
N TYR A 128 1.73 -34.38 29.30
CA TYR A 128 0.81 -33.24 29.30
C TYR A 128 1.46 -32.02 28.67
N ALA A 129 0.68 -31.22 27.96
CA ALA A 129 1.10 -29.89 27.52
C ALA A 129 -0.06 -28.89 27.54
N PRO A 130 0.22 -27.62 27.84
CA PRO A 130 -0.74 -26.54 27.63
C PRO A 130 -0.84 -26.17 26.14
N ILE A 131 -2.02 -25.75 25.73
CA ILE A 131 -2.30 -25.13 24.43
C ILE A 131 -3.12 -23.87 24.72
N ASN A 132 -2.68 -22.71 24.22
CA ASN A 132 -3.51 -21.51 24.29
C ASN A 132 -4.51 -21.50 23.13
N LEU A 133 -5.77 -21.28 23.45
CA LEU A 133 -6.83 -20.91 22.53
C LEU A 133 -6.77 -19.39 22.36
N VAL A 134 -6.41 -18.93 21.17
CA VAL A 134 -6.19 -17.53 20.84
C VAL A 134 -7.23 -17.11 19.81
N VAL A 135 -7.92 -16.00 20.11
CA VAL A 135 -8.89 -15.39 19.20
C VAL A 135 -8.28 -14.08 18.68
N ASN A 136 -7.98 -14.02 17.40
CA ASN A 136 -7.32 -12.88 16.77
C ASN A 136 -8.34 -11.97 16.12
N PRO A 137 -8.34 -10.65 16.42
CA PRO A 137 -9.25 -9.72 15.76
C PRO A 137 -8.97 -9.66 14.26
N ILE A 138 -10.03 -9.50 13.46
CA ILE A 138 -9.89 -9.15 12.04
C ILE A 138 -9.59 -7.65 11.89
N PRO A 139 -8.94 -7.24 10.78
CA PRO A 139 -8.75 -5.83 10.48
C PRO A 139 -10.10 -5.08 10.40
N PRO A 140 -10.19 -3.86 10.96
CA PRO A 140 -11.39 -3.04 10.85
C PRO A 140 -11.59 -2.56 9.40
N LEU A 141 -12.84 -2.41 8.96
CA LEU A 141 -13.14 -1.83 7.65
C LEU A 141 -13.19 -0.30 7.72
N PRO A 142 -12.41 0.41 6.88
CA PRO A 142 -12.54 1.86 6.75
C PRO A 142 -13.83 2.22 6.00
N THR A 143 -14.28 3.47 6.17
CA THR A 143 -15.27 4.06 5.26
C THR A 143 -14.52 4.68 4.08
N LEU A 144 -14.78 4.19 2.88
CA LEU A 144 -14.07 4.59 1.66
C LEU A 144 -14.96 5.42 0.74
N MET A 145 -14.38 6.46 0.15
CA MET A 145 -14.94 7.14 -1.02
C MET A 145 -14.35 6.51 -2.29
N PRO A 146 -14.95 6.71 -3.47
CA PRO A 146 -14.36 6.27 -4.72
C PRO A 146 -12.92 6.80 -4.89
N PHE A 147 -12.03 5.92 -5.34
CA PHE A 147 -10.66 6.28 -5.67
C PHE A 147 -10.64 6.85 -7.08
N ILE A 148 -10.31 8.13 -7.19
CA ILE A 148 -10.21 8.81 -8.49
C ILE A 148 -8.79 8.60 -9.04
N VAL A 149 -8.72 8.12 -10.29
CA VAL A 149 -7.46 7.94 -11.03
C VAL A 149 -7.56 8.68 -12.35
N CYS A 150 -6.47 9.35 -12.73
CA CYS A 150 -6.43 10.12 -13.96
C CYS A 150 -5.88 9.31 -15.13
N ASP A 151 -6.62 9.29 -16.23
CA ASP A 151 -6.17 8.77 -17.50
C ASP A 151 -5.10 9.71 -18.09
N SER A 152 -3.86 9.20 -18.07
CA SER A 152 -2.63 9.94 -18.38
C SER A 152 -1.76 9.20 -19.38
N ASP A 153 -2.28 8.17 -20.06
CA ASP A 153 -1.52 7.36 -21.03
C ASP A 153 -1.46 7.97 -22.44
N ALA A 154 -1.88 9.24 -22.56
CA ALA A 154 -2.02 10.03 -23.78
C ALA A 154 -3.12 9.56 -24.74
N VAL A 155 -3.85 8.50 -24.40
CA VAL A 155 -5.13 8.15 -24.98
C VAL A 155 -6.22 8.70 -24.04
N ARG A 156 -7.39 9.05 -24.58
CA ARG A 156 -8.51 9.61 -23.80
C ARG A 156 -9.67 8.62 -23.78
N ASP A 157 -9.39 7.37 -23.44
CA ASP A 157 -10.38 6.29 -23.46
C ASP A 157 -10.84 5.88 -22.05
N GLN A 158 -10.43 6.62 -21.03
CA GLN A 158 -10.69 6.35 -19.61
C GLN A 158 -10.14 5.00 -19.16
N THR A 159 -9.04 4.55 -19.76
CA THR A 159 -8.34 3.33 -19.35
C THR A 159 -6.92 3.70 -18.97
N THR A 160 -6.50 3.34 -17.76
CA THR A 160 -5.14 3.66 -17.30
C THR A 160 -4.64 2.62 -16.32
N ALA A 161 -3.33 2.62 -16.07
CA ALA A 161 -2.74 1.82 -15.01
C ALA A 161 -3.15 2.39 -13.64
N LEU A 162 -3.84 1.60 -12.83
CA LEU A 162 -4.46 2.08 -11.59
C LEU A 162 -3.48 2.25 -10.42
N GLY A 163 -2.28 1.62 -10.49
CA GLY A 163 -1.28 1.72 -9.43
C GLY A 163 -1.84 1.35 -8.05
N LEU A 164 -2.35 0.13 -7.90
CA LEU A 164 -3.23 -0.27 -6.77
C LEU A 164 -2.61 -0.05 -5.38
N THR A 165 -1.29 -0.13 -5.25
CA THR A 165 -0.58 0.11 -3.98
C THR A 165 -0.69 1.56 -3.49
N SER A 166 -1.07 2.50 -4.36
CA SER A 166 -1.31 3.89 -3.97
C SER A 166 -2.54 4.05 -3.06
N PHE A 167 -3.46 3.08 -3.06
CA PHE A 167 -4.65 3.09 -2.20
C PHE A 167 -4.37 2.53 -0.80
N ASP A 168 -3.27 1.81 -0.60
CA ASP A 168 -2.94 1.11 0.64
C ASP A 168 -2.96 2.03 1.88
N PRO A 169 -2.37 3.25 1.87
CA PRO A 169 -2.37 4.11 3.05
C PRO A 169 -3.78 4.52 3.50
N THR A 170 -4.70 4.74 2.54
CA THR A 170 -6.10 5.07 2.82
C THR A 170 -6.85 3.88 3.39
N ILE A 171 -6.64 2.69 2.82
CA ILE A 171 -7.32 1.46 3.24
C ILE A 171 -6.83 0.97 4.61
N THR A 172 -5.53 1.05 4.86
CA THR A 172 -4.91 0.61 6.13
C THR A 172 -4.94 1.68 7.21
N ASN A 173 -5.35 2.91 6.88
CA ASN A 173 -5.19 4.08 7.74
C ASN A 173 -3.75 4.23 8.28
N GLY A 174 -2.75 3.81 7.48
CA GLY A 174 -1.33 3.83 7.83
C GLY A 174 -0.86 2.77 8.83
N ASP A 175 -1.66 1.77 9.19
CA ASP A 175 -1.22 0.70 10.10
C ASP A 175 -0.22 -0.23 9.42
N ALA A 176 1.03 -0.21 9.91
CA ALA A 176 2.14 -1.02 9.38
C ALA A 176 1.98 -2.53 9.61
N ASN A 177 1.02 -2.97 10.44
CA ASN A 177 0.72 -4.39 10.65
C ASN A 177 -0.32 -4.92 9.67
N LEU A 178 -0.87 -4.07 8.79
CA LEU A 178 -1.85 -4.45 7.79
C LEU A 178 -1.22 -4.51 6.40
N GLY A 179 -1.58 -5.53 5.65
CA GLY A 179 -1.34 -5.64 4.22
C GLY A 179 -2.65 -5.55 3.44
N VAL A 180 -2.56 -5.14 2.18
CA VAL A 180 -3.70 -5.10 1.25
C VAL A 180 -3.38 -5.91 0.00
N SER A 181 -4.36 -6.63 -0.50
CA SER A 181 -4.33 -7.23 -1.83
C SER A 181 -5.66 -6.96 -2.53
N TYR A 182 -5.62 -6.82 -3.85
CA TYR A 182 -6.77 -6.41 -4.65
C TYR A 182 -7.20 -7.55 -5.56
N HIS A 183 -8.51 -7.72 -5.73
CA HIS A 183 -9.09 -8.86 -6.41
C HIS A 183 -10.27 -8.43 -7.28
N ALA A 184 -10.49 -9.14 -8.38
CA ALA A 184 -11.63 -8.89 -9.27
C ALA A 184 -12.96 -9.43 -8.72
N SER A 185 -12.93 -10.33 -7.73
CA SER A 185 -14.14 -10.94 -7.15
C SER A 185 -14.07 -11.05 -5.62
N LEU A 186 -15.23 -11.04 -4.97
CA LEU A 186 -15.35 -11.27 -3.53
C LEU A 186 -14.84 -12.65 -3.11
N VAL A 187 -15.01 -13.66 -3.96
CA VAL A 187 -14.59 -15.05 -3.67
C VAL A 187 -13.06 -15.15 -3.62
N ASP A 188 -12.40 -14.55 -4.61
CA ASP A 188 -10.93 -14.47 -4.66
C ASP A 188 -10.40 -13.67 -3.47
N ALA A 189 -10.99 -12.50 -3.18
CA ALA A 189 -10.60 -11.67 -2.04
C ALA A 189 -10.77 -12.38 -0.68
N SER A 190 -11.87 -13.09 -0.49
CA SER A 190 -12.14 -13.80 0.77
C SER A 190 -11.18 -14.96 0.99
N SER A 191 -10.74 -15.60 -0.09
CA SER A 191 -9.81 -16.74 -0.05
C SER A 191 -8.33 -16.35 -0.22
N GLY A 192 -8.04 -15.09 -0.59
CA GLY A 192 -6.69 -14.62 -0.87
C GLY A 192 -6.09 -15.17 -2.18
N ASN A 193 -6.92 -15.71 -3.07
CA ASN A 193 -6.48 -16.30 -4.33
C ASN A 193 -6.44 -15.26 -5.46
N ASN A 194 -5.59 -15.47 -6.48
CA ASN A 194 -5.55 -14.66 -7.71
C ASN A 194 -5.48 -13.12 -7.50
N PRO A 195 -4.56 -12.59 -6.66
CA PRO A 195 -4.43 -11.16 -6.49
C PRO A 195 -4.06 -10.47 -7.82
N LEU A 196 -4.67 -9.31 -8.08
CA LEU A 196 -4.36 -8.48 -9.23
C LEU A 196 -2.95 -7.90 -9.12
N ALA A 197 -2.28 -7.76 -10.27
CA ALA A 197 -1.01 -7.08 -10.35
C ALA A 197 -1.16 -5.59 -9.98
N SER A 198 -0.14 -5.01 -9.34
CA SER A 198 -0.16 -3.61 -8.89
C SER A 198 -0.35 -2.60 -10.03
N ASN A 199 0.09 -2.94 -11.24
CA ASN A 199 -0.02 -2.14 -12.46
C ASN A 199 -1.19 -2.57 -13.36
N PHE A 200 -2.25 -3.14 -12.78
CA PHE A 200 -3.46 -3.49 -13.51
C PHE A 200 -4.05 -2.27 -14.24
N SER A 201 -4.29 -2.42 -15.55
CA SER A 201 -4.90 -1.39 -16.39
C SER A 201 -6.37 -1.67 -16.62
N ALA A 202 -7.21 -0.69 -16.36
CA ALA A 202 -8.64 -0.80 -16.59
C ALA A 202 -9.33 0.57 -16.60
N SER A 203 -10.60 0.56 -17.01
CA SER A 203 -11.51 1.70 -16.85
C SER A 203 -12.12 1.74 -15.45
N SER A 204 -13.04 2.67 -15.21
CA SER A 204 -13.83 2.70 -13.98
C SER A 204 -14.47 1.34 -13.68
N LEU A 205 -14.28 0.81 -12.48
CA LEU A 205 -14.77 -0.49 -12.06
C LEU A 205 -14.74 -0.64 -10.53
N GLN A 206 -15.43 -1.67 -10.04
CA GLN A 206 -15.37 -2.09 -8.64
C GLN A 206 -14.39 -3.24 -8.44
N LEU A 207 -13.50 -3.10 -7.45
CA LEU A 207 -12.57 -4.13 -6.98
C LEU A 207 -12.95 -4.57 -5.56
N PHE A 208 -12.32 -5.67 -5.11
CA PHE A 208 -12.41 -6.13 -3.73
C PHE A 208 -11.02 -6.06 -3.09
N ALA A 209 -10.90 -5.21 -2.06
CA ALA A 209 -9.69 -5.10 -1.26
C ALA A 209 -9.76 -6.10 -0.09
N ARG A 210 -8.81 -7.03 -0.05
CA ARG A 210 -8.56 -7.91 1.09
C ARG A 210 -7.52 -7.26 1.99
N ILE A 211 -7.95 -6.88 3.17
CA ILE A 211 -7.15 -6.28 4.23
C ILE A 211 -6.78 -7.41 5.20
N PHE A 212 -5.51 -7.60 5.51
CA PHE A 212 -5.08 -8.68 6.40
C PHE A 212 -4.00 -8.25 7.36
N ASN A 213 -4.03 -8.79 8.58
CA ASN A 213 -2.95 -8.60 9.53
C ASN A 213 -1.77 -9.50 9.14
N ILE A 214 -0.58 -8.92 8.98
CA ILE A 214 0.61 -9.64 8.50
C ILE A 214 1.14 -10.67 9.51
N ASN A 215 0.80 -10.51 10.79
CA ASN A 215 1.26 -11.41 11.86
C ASN A 215 0.26 -12.55 12.11
N THR A 216 -1.05 -12.29 12.06
CA THR A 216 -2.08 -13.29 12.39
C THR A 216 -2.72 -13.92 11.15
N GLY A 217 -2.57 -13.31 9.97
CA GLY A 217 -3.22 -13.74 8.73
C GLY A 217 -4.73 -13.46 8.66
N CYS A 218 -5.35 -13.03 9.78
CA CYS A 218 -6.75 -12.68 9.83
C CYS A 218 -7.06 -11.52 8.90
N SER A 219 -8.17 -11.64 8.19
CA SER A 219 -8.50 -10.73 7.10
C SER A 219 -9.95 -10.32 7.09
N ASN A 220 -10.17 -9.15 6.50
CA ASN A 220 -11.48 -8.63 6.18
C ASN A 220 -11.49 -8.17 4.72
N VAL A 221 -12.67 -8.12 4.11
CA VAL A 221 -12.81 -7.76 2.70
C VAL A 221 -13.81 -6.63 2.58
N THR A 222 -13.44 -5.60 1.80
CA THR A 222 -14.33 -4.51 1.45
C THR A 222 -14.32 -4.28 -0.07
N PRO A 223 -15.48 -3.96 -0.68
CA PRO A 223 -15.47 -3.42 -2.03
C PRO A 223 -14.80 -2.04 -2.04
N ILE A 224 -14.17 -1.70 -3.15
CA ILE A 224 -13.66 -0.36 -3.46
C ILE A 224 -14.10 0.00 -4.87
N ASP A 225 -14.50 1.24 -5.07
CA ASP A 225 -14.84 1.76 -6.38
C ASP A 225 -13.66 2.60 -6.88
N VAL A 226 -13.22 2.33 -8.11
CA VAL A 226 -12.18 3.11 -8.80
C VAL A 226 -12.82 3.81 -9.97
N GLU A 227 -12.68 5.13 -10.03
CA GLU A 227 -13.23 5.98 -11.08
C GLU A 227 -12.10 6.59 -11.89
N VAL A 228 -12.06 6.27 -13.18
CA VAL A 228 -11.06 6.78 -14.11
C VAL A 228 -11.63 7.97 -14.88
N TYR A 229 -10.95 9.10 -14.79
CA TYR A 229 -11.32 10.34 -15.48
C TYR A 229 -10.23 10.76 -16.46
N ASN A 230 -10.64 11.24 -17.63
CA ASN A 230 -9.70 11.86 -18.57
C ASN A 230 -9.10 13.13 -17.97
N THR A 231 -7.80 13.32 -18.18
CA THR A 231 -7.16 14.62 -17.94
C THR A 231 -7.77 15.71 -18.85
N PRO A 232 -7.63 17.01 -18.53
CA PRO A 232 -8.02 18.08 -19.46
C PRO A 232 -7.27 18.00 -20.79
N GLU A 233 -7.97 18.21 -21.91
CA GLU A 233 -7.35 18.22 -23.25
C GLU A 233 -6.67 19.57 -23.50
N LEU A 234 -5.34 19.58 -23.55
CA LEU A 234 -4.54 20.78 -23.78
C LEU A 234 -4.06 20.83 -25.23
N TYR A 235 -4.07 22.02 -25.82
CA TYR A 235 -3.47 22.25 -27.14
C TYR A 235 -1.96 21.99 -27.11
N THR A 236 -1.41 21.58 -28.25
CA THR A 236 0.00 21.18 -28.37
C THR A 236 0.88 22.22 -29.06
N GLU A 237 0.28 23.24 -29.70
CA GLU A 237 0.99 24.27 -30.49
C GLU A 237 1.84 25.20 -29.61
N PRO A 238 3.15 25.38 -29.87
CA PRO A 238 4.04 26.21 -29.06
C PRO A 238 3.45 27.58 -28.70
N ILE A 239 3.62 27.99 -27.44
CA ILE A 239 3.15 29.29 -26.93
C ILE A 239 4.38 30.13 -26.57
N PHE A 240 4.36 31.37 -27.03
CA PHE A 240 5.32 32.41 -26.68
C PHE A 240 4.55 33.63 -26.19
N LEU A 241 4.92 34.16 -25.02
CA LEU A 241 4.43 35.45 -24.55
C LEU A 241 5.56 36.47 -24.58
N ASP A 242 5.31 37.59 -25.22
CA ASP A 242 6.26 38.67 -25.42
C ASP A 242 5.91 39.87 -24.53
N ALA A 243 6.89 40.42 -23.83
CA ALA A 243 6.74 41.69 -23.11
C ALA A 243 7.92 42.63 -23.40
N CYS A 244 7.66 43.94 -23.42
CA CYS A 244 8.72 44.93 -23.62
C CYS A 244 9.58 45.06 -22.36
N ASP A 245 10.90 45.07 -22.56
CA ASP A 245 11.91 45.43 -21.55
C ASP A 245 12.44 46.85 -21.90
N PRO A 246 11.91 47.91 -21.25
CA PRO A 246 12.25 49.29 -21.57
C PRO A 246 13.56 49.78 -20.95
N ASP A 247 14.02 49.18 -19.85
CA ASP A 247 15.27 49.52 -19.15
C ASP A 247 16.45 48.63 -19.52
N HIS A 248 16.22 47.65 -20.40
CA HIS A 248 17.22 46.77 -21.01
C HIS A 248 17.99 45.93 -19.99
N ASP A 249 17.36 45.61 -18.86
CA ASP A 249 17.98 44.82 -17.80
C ASP A 249 17.74 43.30 -17.97
N GLY A 250 16.96 42.91 -18.98
CA GLY A 250 16.58 41.55 -19.31
C GLY A 250 15.30 41.10 -18.61
N PHE A 251 14.59 41.99 -17.93
CA PHE A 251 13.37 41.70 -17.18
C PHE A 251 12.16 42.47 -17.73
N ALA A 252 10.99 41.83 -17.69
CA ALA A 252 9.73 42.44 -18.08
C ALA A 252 8.57 41.88 -17.25
N SER A 253 7.45 42.60 -17.22
CA SER A 253 6.21 42.11 -16.59
C SER A 253 5.31 41.44 -17.62
N PHE A 254 4.78 40.28 -17.25
CA PHE A 254 3.95 39.41 -18.08
C PHE A 254 2.59 39.17 -17.42
N ASN A 255 1.53 39.22 -18.22
CA ASN A 255 0.24 38.64 -17.85
C ASN A 255 0.15 37.22 -18.41
N LEU A 256 0.45 36.23 -17.58
CA LEU A 256 0.48 34.81 -17.92
C LEU A 256 -0.91 34.26 -18.28
N GLU A 257 -2.00 34.89 -17.80
CA GLU A 257 -3.36 34.46 -18.13
C GLU A 257 -3.68 34.62 -19.63
N THR A 258 -2.93 35.47 -20.33
CA THR A 258 -3.04 35.62 -21.79
C THR A 258 -2.66 34.34 -22.56
N ALA A 259 -1.91 33.42 -21.94
CA ALA A 259 -1.66 32.10 -22.50
C ALA A 259 -2.87 31.15 -22.42
N LEU A 260 -3.83 31.35 -21.51
CA LEU A 260 -4.90 30.37 -21.25
C LEU A 260 -5.75 30.03 -22.50
N PRO A 261 -6.18 30.99 -23.33
CA PRO A 261 -6.91 30.67 -24.56
C PRO A 261 -6.08 29.88 -25.60
N LEU A 262 -4.75 29.91 -25.49
CA LEU A 262 -3.82 29.17 -26.32
C LEU A 262 -3.49 27.77 -25.74
N VAL A 263 -3.84 27.54 -24.48
CA VAL A 263 -3.63 26.28 -23.77
C VAL A 263 -4.88 25.40 -23.87
N ILE A 264 -6.07 25.99 -23.73
CA ILE A 264 -7.33 25.26 -23.68
C ILE A 264 -8.50 26.08 -24.22
N ALA A 265 -9.45 25.42 -24.87
CA ALA A 265 -10.61 26.05 -25.51
C ALA A 265 -11.58 26.71 -24.51
N ASN A 266 -11.78 26.08 -23.35
CA ASN A 266 -12.75 26.50 -22.34
C ASN A 266 -12.24 26.10 -20.94
N LEU A 267 -12.42 26.99 -19.96
CA LEU A 267 -12.07 26.79 -18.55
C LEU A 267 -13.28 26.52 -17.64
N THR A 268 -14.47 26.33 -18.20
CA THR A 268 -15.66 26.05 -17.39
C THR A 268 -15.49 24.73 -16.62
N GLY A 269 -15.53 24.80 -15.28
CA GLY A 269 -15.28 23.65 -14.39
C GLY A 269 -13.81 23.26 -14.27
N LEU A 270 -12.89 24.13 -14.70
CA LEU A 270 -11.44 23.91 -14.61
C LEU A 270 -10.78 25.09 -13.89
N THR A 271 -9.77 24.79 -13.08
CA THR A 271 -8.92 25.78 -12.41
C THR A 271 -7.52 25.81 -13.04
N ALA A 272 -7.04 27.00 -13.40
CA ALA A 272 -5.69 27.23 -13.88
C ALA A 272 -4.77 27.75 -12.76
N SER A 273 -3.52 27.29 -12.73
CA SER A 273 -2.46 27.79 -11.84
C SER A 273 -1.11 27.77 -12.56
N PHE A 274 -0.22 28.71 -12.22
CA PHE A 274 1.07 28.89 -12.90
C PHE A 274 2.24 28.62 -11.96
N TYR A 275 3.35 28.13 -12.50
CA TYR A 275 4.53 27.71 -11.75
C TYR A 275 5.80 27.97 -12.55
N THR A 276 6.91 28.19 -11.85
CA THR A 276 8.25 28.34 -12.43
C THR A 276 8.99 26.99 -12.59
N SER A 277 8.38 25.88 -12.16
CA SER A 277 8.97 24.54 -12.20
C SER A 277 7.94 23.48 -12.54
N MET A 278 8.33 22.53 -13.40
CA MET A 278 7.53 21.36 -13.75
C MET A 278 7.13 20.55 -12.50
N THR A 279 8.06 20.36 -11.56
CA THR A 279 7.79 19.58 -10.34
C THR A 279 6.72 20.25 -9.51
N ASN A 280 6.83 21.56 -9.30
CA ASN A 280 5.85 22.36 -8.57
C ASN A 280 4.47 22.33 -9.24
N ALA A 281 4.42 22.38 -10.58
CA ALA A 281 3.19 22.20 -11.34
C ALA A 281 2.60 20.78 -11.21
N GLN A 282 3.41 19.74 -11.07
CA GLN A 282 2.91 18.37 -10.88
C GLN A 282 2.39 18.13 -9.45
N THR A 283 3.03 18.72 -8.45
CA THR A 283 2.68 18.55 -7.04
C THR A 283 1.73 19.63 -6.51
N LYS A 284 1.37 20.62 -7.35
CA LYS A 284 0.55 21.79 -6.98
C LYS A 284 1.14 22.53 -5.78
N THR A 285 2.46 22.71 -5.76
CA THR A 285 3.20 23.39 -4.68
C THR A 285 3.84 24.68 -5.19
N ASP A 286 3.89 25.72 -4.36
CA ASP A 286 4.53 27.00 -4.68
C ASP A 286 4.03 27.63 -6.02
N PRO A 287 2.72 27.89 -6.16
CA PRO A 287 2.17 28.55 -7.34
C PRO A 287 2.60 30.02 -7.40
N ILE A 288 2.75 30.55 -8.61
CA ILE A 288 2.95 31.98 -8.87
C ILE A 288 1.73 32.75 -8.31
N PRO A 289 1.92 33.63 -7.31
CA PRO A 289 0.79 34.26 -6.61
C PRO A 289 0.02 35.29 -7.44
N ASP A 290 0.71 36.01 -8.34
CA ASP A 290 0.11 37.01 -9.22
C ASP A 290 0.50 36.72 -10.68
N PRO A 291 -0.29 35.90 -11.39
CA PRO A 291 -0.02 35.57 -12.78
C PRO A 291 -0.29 36.76 -13.73
N THR A 292 -0.98 37.81 -13.29
CA THR A 292 -1.31 38.96 -14.15
C THR A 292 -0.18 39.98 -14.25
N ASN A 293 0.80 39.90 -13.36
CA ASN A 293 1.94 40.81 -13.27
C ASN A 293 3.22 40.05 -12.85
N TYR A 294 3.47 38.90 -13.48
CA TYR A 294 4.66 38.08 -13.21
C TYR A 294 5.90 38.74 -13.83
N THR A 295 6.97 38.88 -13.07
CA THR A 295 8.28 39.30 -13.61
C THR A 295 9.17 38.07 -13.76
N ASN A 296 9.79 37.91 -14.93
CA ASN A 296 10.74 36.83 -15.14
C ASN A 296 11.91 36.91 -14.14
N THR A 297 12.50 35.77 -13.85
CA THR A 297 13.65 35.58 -12.97
C THR A 297 14.91 35.21 -13.75
N THR A 298 14.74 34.73 -14.99
CA THR A 298 15.82 34.48 -15.94
C THR A 298 15.79 35.55 -17.02
N THR A 299 16.91 36.23 -17.25
CA THR A 299 17.01 37.31 -18.23
C THR A 299 16.69 36.81 -19.64
N THR A 300 16.03 37.63 -20.47
CA THR A 300 15.77 37.40 -21.91
C THR A 300 14.73 36.33 -22.25
N GLU A 301 14.76 35.18 -21.59
CA GLU A 301 13.88 34.05 -21.85
C GLU A 301 13.69 33.21 -20.59
N GLU A 302 12.46 32.78 -20.34
CA GLU A 302 12.12 31.87 -19.25
C GLU A 302 11.00 30.90 -19.65
N VAL A 303 11.07 29.67 -19.14
CA VAL A 303 10.01 28.67 -19.30
C VAL A 303 9.10 28.71 -18.08
N VAL A 304 7.80 28.88 -18.32
CA VAL A 304 6.75 28.86 -17.29
C VAL A 304 5.83 27.67 -17.53
N TYR A 305 5.26 27.13 -16.46
CA TYR A 305 4.35 26.00 -16.49
C TYR A 305 2.95 26.42 -16.06
N VAL A 306 1.93 25.99 -16.80
CA VAL A 306 0.53 26.10 -16.42
C VAL A 306 -0.03 24.72 -16.12
N ARG A 307 -0.72 24.61 -14.99
CA ARG A 307 -1.49 23.42 -14.59
C ARG A 307 -2.97 23.75 -14.74
N ILE A 308 -3.67 22.94 -15.54
CA ILE A 308 -5.13 22.99 -15.69
C ILE A 308 -5.71 21.77 -14.98
N GLU A 309 -6.54 22.00 -13.97
CA GLU A 309 -7.16 20.95 -13.14
C GLU A 309 -8.68 20.98 -13.29
N ASP A 310 -9.29 19.81 -13.38
CA ASP A 310 -10.74 19.64 -13.32
C ASP A 310 -11.25 19.75 -11.88
N ASP A 311 -12.22 20.63 -11.65
CA ASP A 311 -12.70 21.00 -10.31
C ASP A 311 -13.46 19.86 -9.60
N VAL A 312 -13.86 18.81 -10.34
CA VAL A 312 -14.64 17.68 -9.81
C VAL A 312 -13.74 16.47 -9.56
N SER A 313 -12.97 16.05 -10.56
CA SER A 313 -12.11 14.87 -10.49
C SER A 313 -10.73 15.15 -9.89
N GLY A 314 -10.27 16.41 -9.92
CA GLY A 314 -8.89 16.78 -9.59
C GLY A 314 -7.88 16.34 -10.65
N CYS A 315 -8.32 15.72 -11.75
CA CYS A 315 -7.42 15.35 -12.84
C CYS A 315 -6.90 16.58 -13.56
N PHE A 316 -5.62 16.56 -13.88
CA PHE A 316 -4.93 17.75 -14.35
C PHE A 316 -3.99 17.45 -15.52
N GLY A 317 -3.83 18.46 -16.37
CA GLY A 317 -2.79 18.52 -17.38
C GLY A 317 -1.80 19.62 -17.03
N VAL A 318 -0.51 19.39 -17.29
CA VAL A 318 0.53 20.40 -17.17
C VAL A 318 1.10 20.69 -18.55
N ARG A 319 1.31 21.97 -18.83
CA ARG A 319 1.88 22.45 -20.07
C ARG A 319 2.91 23.54 -19.80
N SER A 320 4.02 23.53 -20.54
CA SER A 320 4.99 24.63 -20.54
C SER A 320 4.75 25.61 -21.68
N PHE A 321 5.19 26.84 -21.49
CA PHE A 321 5.30 27.87 -22.51
C PHE A 321 6.49 28.78 -22.21
N GLU A 322 6.96 29.50 -23.22
CA GLU A 322 8.09 30.41 -23.09
C GLU A 322 7.60 31.86 -22.96
N ILE A 323 8.30 32.64 -22.14
CA ILE A 323 8.14 34.08 -22.04
C ILE A 323 9.44 34.75 -22.50
N HIS A 324 9.33 35.76 -23.36
CA HIS A 324 10.46 36.44 -23.99
C HIS A 324 10.43 37.94 -23.66
N THR A 325 11.54 38.48 -23.17
CA THR A 325 11.67 39.92 -23.00
C THR A 325 12.16 40.54 -24.30
N ASN A 326 11.31 41.29 -24.96
CA ASN A 326 11.67 42.03 -26.16
C ASN A 326 12.39 43.31 -25.78
N LEU A 327 13.70 43.31 -26.04
CA LEU A 327 14.53 44.50 -25.96
C LEU A 327 14.09 45.49 -27.02
N LEU A 328 13.39 46.56 -26.60
CA LEU A 328 13.08 47.66 -27.49
C LEU A 328 14.37 48.45 -27.72
N LEU A 329 15.11 48.17 -28.80
CA LEU A 329 16.28 48.98 -29.16
C LEU A 329 15.83 50.44 -29.32
N SER A 330 16.35 51.32 -28.44
CA SER A 330 16.07 52.76 -28.47
C SER A 330 16.67 53.47 -29.69
N GLU A 331 17.52 52.78 -30.44
CA GLU A 331 18.07 53.22 -31.72
C GLU A 331 17.47 52.40 -32.86
N THR A 332 16.34 52.86 -33.40
CA THR A 332 16.07 52.60 -34.81
C THR A 332 16.97 53.54 -35.62
N ASP A 333 17.82 52.99 -36.49
CA ASP A 333 18.61 53.78 -37.46
C ASP A 333 17.66 54.31 -38.54
N LEU A 334 16.77 55.23 -38.14
CA LEU A 334 15.89 55.95 -39.04
C LEU A 334 16.73 57.00 -39.74
N ARG A 335 17.09 56.70 -40.99
CA ARG A 335 17.64 57.73 -41.87
C ARG A 335 16.66 58.90 -41.97
N PRO A 336 17.14 60.15 -42.00
CA PRO A 336 16.28 61.31 -42.16
C PRO A 336 15.38 61.14 -43.38
N ILE A 337 14.07 61.19 -43.15
CA ILE A 337 13.08 61.14 -44.22
C ILE A 337 12.90 62.58 -44.70
N THR A 338 13.17 62.81 -45.98
CA THR A 338 13.09 64.15 -46.60
C THR A 338 12.03 64.14 -47.69
N PHE A 339 11.16 65.16 -47.69
CA PHE A 339 10.15 65.38 -48.71
C PHE A 339 10.31 66.78 -49.31
N CYS A 340 9.85 66.96 -50.54
CA CYS A 340 9.76 68.26 -51.17
C CYS A 340 8.44 68.93 -50.76
N ASP A 341 8.53 70.19 -50.32
CA ASP A 341 7.41 71.12 -50.27
C ASP A 341 7.10 71.53 -51.73
N GLU A 342 6.12 70.86 -52.34
CA GLU A 342 5.82 70.99 -53.77
C GLU A 342 4.98 72.23 -54.11
N ASP A 343 4.22 72.77 -53.17
CA ASP A 343 3.38 73.96 -53.36
C ASP A 343 4.00 75.24 -52.76
N GLY A 344 5.09 75.11 -52.00
CA GLY A 344 5.94 76.21 -51.56
C GLY A 344 5.33 77.04 -50.45
N ASP A 345 4.39 76.46 -49.70
CA ASP A 345 3.70 77.14 -48.60
C ASP A 345 4.43 77.01 -47.25
N GLY A 346 5.54 76.28 -47.21
CA GLY A 346 6.32 75.98 -46.01
C GLY A 346 5.76 74.84 -45.16
N MET A 347 4.77 74.11 -45.66
CA MET A 347 4.10 73.00 -45.00
C MET A 347 4.10 71.74 -45.87
N HIS A 348 4.02 70.58 -45.22
CA HIS A 348 3.85 69.30 -45.90
C HIS A 348 3.08 68.37 -44.96
N THR A 349 2.12 67.60 -45.48
CA THR A 349 1.39 66.61 -44.69
C THR A 349 2.12 65.27 -44.78
N PHE A 350 2.55 64.74 -43.64
CA PHE A 350 3.27 63.48 -43.57
C PHE A 350 2.33 62.31 -43.37
N ASP A 351 2.48 61.27 -44.18
CA ASP A 351 1.97 59.94 -43.87
C ASP A 351 3.01 59.18 -43.04
N LEU A 352 2.65 58.88 -41.78
CA LEU A 352 3.53 58.18 -40.84
C LEU A 352 3.36 56.66 -40.90
N ASP A 353 2.40 56.13 -41.65
CA ASP A 353 2.16 54.68 -41.75
C ASP A 353 3.38 53.94 -42.34
N PRO A 354 4.02 54.40 -43.44
CA PRO A 354 5.23 53.76 -43.96
C PRO A 354 6.42 53.79 -42.99
N VAL A 355 6.50 54.83 -42.15
CA VAL A 355 7.54 54.99 -41.12
C VAL A 355 7.29 54.01 -39.97
N SER A 356 6.04 53.90 -39.54
CA SER A 356 5.58 52.93 -38.55
C SER A 356 5.86 51.49 -38.99
N ASP A 357 5.59 51.15 -40.25
CA ASP A 357 5.85 49.82 -40.80
C ASP A 357 7.35 49.51 -40.92
N LEU A 358 8.18 50.50 -41.26
CA LEU A 358 9.63 50.35 -41.27
C LEU A 358 10.18 50.03 -39.86
N ILE A 359 9.71 50.77 -38.84
CA ILE A 359 10.09 50.55 -37.43
C ILE A 359 9.71 49.14 -36.98
N LYS A 360 8.48 48.70 -37.26
CA LYS A 360 7.99 47.33 -36.92
C LYS A 360 8.82 46.23 -37.60
N ASN A 361 9.16 46.41 -38.88
CA ASN A 361 9.95 45.43 -39.63
C ASN A 361 11.40 45.34 -39.16
N MET A 362 11.99 46.44 -38.64
CA MET A 362 13.31 46.42 -38.00
C MET A 362 13.32 45.64 -36.69
N LEU A 363 12.21 45.63 -35.94
CA LEU A 363 12.05 44.84 -34.72
C LEU A 363 11.90 43.34 -35.01
N LEU A 364 11.15 42.97 -36.07
CA LEU A 364 10.95 41.57 -36.50
C LEU A 364 12.19 40.94 -37.16
N GLY A 365 13.12 41.72 -37.71
CA GLY A 365 14.30 41.22 -38.42
C GLY A 365 15.44 40.67 -37.55
N ARG A 366 15.42 40.91 -36.23
CA ARG A 366 16.49 40.47 -35.30
C ARG A 366 16.25 39.11 -34.67
N THR A 367 15.03 38.59 -34.66
CA THR A 367 14.71 37.25 -34.11
C THR A 367 15.24 36.11 -34.99
N HIS A 368 15.65 36.37 -36.24
CA HIS A 368 16.16 35.33 -37.17
C HIS A 368 17.68 35.19 -37.27
N HIS A 369 18.49 35.96 -36.55
CA HIS A 369 19.95 35.89 -36.70
C HIS A 369 20.63 34.69 -36.01
N HIS A 370 19.90 33.85 -35.27
CA HIS A 370 20.46 32.66 -34.64
C HIS A 370 20.26 31.33 -35.39
N LEU A 371 19.59 31.31 -36.55
CA LEU A 371 19.29 30.05 -37.25
C LEU A 371 19.66 30.00 -38.74
N LEU A 372 20.86 30.47 -39.15
CA LEU A 372 21.41 30.05 -40.46
C LEU A 372 22.95 29.92 -40.41
N ARG A 373 23.45 28.84 -39.80
CA ARG A 373 24.77 28.31 -40.17
C ARG A 373 24.66 27.65 -41.55
N ASN A 374 25.25 28.33 -42.52
CA ASN A 374 25.39 27.97 -43.92
C ASN A 374 26.01 26.56 -44.11
N PRO A 375 25.36 25.59 -44.78
CA PRO A 375 26.03 24.42 -45.33
C PRO A 375 26.48 24.72 -46.77
N ARG A 376 27.78 24.52 -46.98
CA ARG A 376 28.54 24.59 -48.22
C ARG A 376 27.79 23.98 -49.42
N ARG A 377 27.80 24.69 -50.56
CA ARG A 377 27.59 24.10 -51.90
C ARG A 377 28.75 23.17 -52.26
N PRO A 378 28.48 22.01 -52.88
CA PRO A 378 29.36 21.45 -53.89
C PRO A 378 28.84 21.75 -55.31
N LYS A 379 29.79 21.68 -56.24
CA LYS A 379 29.80 22.06 -57.66
C LYS A 379 28.57 21.73 -58.50
#